data_AF-A0A6V8MR07-F1
#
_entry.id   AF-A0A6V8MR07-F1
#
_cell.length_a   1.000
_cell.length_b   1.000
_cell.length_c   1.000
_cell.angle_alpha   90.00
_cell.angle_beta   90.00
_cell.angle_gamma   90.00
#
_symmetry.space_group_name_H-M   'P 1'
#
loop_
_entity.id
_entity.type
_entity.pdbx_description
1 polymer ?
#
loop_
_entity_poly.entity_id
_entity_poly.type
_entity_poly.pdbx_seq_one_letter_code
_entity_poly.pdbx_strand_id
1 'polypeptide(L)'
;MKMTPAFLIVGALLVFWASTFIIVGLPSMTMKDNPSEIWRPLSPLEREGHRLYVKNGCSYCHSLFIRVNDWDIGAERIAQAGDYAGIEPAILGSERTGPDLSQEGGEHSDDWNIAHFTNPRYTTPISVMPAWDFLSRHEIQALAAYVQALGGKDADVRQKRQREWKRQAQAAYAGGVDRNIEWLHAQVPEVWRRMPNPYPATEAALQRGKRLYQQLCINCHSPIGDGNGPAQPFLGPPPLNFTILRRHLVENRYIGGIFYYQIMNGITGTAMPYFKKHLESEKIWDLANYLAVSFVGYTDANTEPRGIDASYEGEWQNPYPPPAVDQAP
;
A
#
# COMPACT_ATOMS: atom_id res chain seq x y z
N MET A 1 -15.42 -8.53 -64.33
CA MET A 1 -16.73 -8.16 -63.75
C MET A 1 -16.82 -6.63 -63.70
N LYS A 2 -17.94 -6.04 -64.13
CA LYS A 2 -18.14 -4.58 -64.01
C LYS A 2 -18.36 -4.25 -62.53
N MET A 3 -17.60 -3.31 -61.97
CA MET A 3 -17.75 -2.87 -60.58
C MET A 3 -19.00 -1.98 -60.47
N THR A 4 -20.16 -2.61 -60.30
CA THR A 4 -21.41 -1.89 -60.03
C THR A 4 -21.50 -1.52 -58.55
N PRO A 5 -22.21 -0.44 -58.18
CA PRO A 5 -22.44 -0.10 -56.78
C PRO A 5 -23.05 -1.25 -55.97
N ALA A 6 -23.97 -2.02 -56.58
CA ALA A 6 -24.56 -3.20 -55.95
C ALA A 6 -23.52 -4.29 -55.62
N PHE A 7 -22.57 -4.53 -56.53
CA PHE A 7 -21.49 -5.48 -56.30
C PHE A 7 -20.59 -5.05 -55.12
N LEU A 8 -20.25 -3.76 -55.05
CA LEU A 8 -19.45 -3.21 -53.95
C LEU A 8 -20.16 -3.31 -52.61
N ILE A 9 -21.46 -2.99 -52.54
CA ILE A 9 -22.24 -3.04 -51.31
C ILE A 9 -22.37 -4.49 -50.81
N VAL A 10 -22.76 -5.42 -51.68
CA VAL A 10 -22.94 -6.83 -51.31
C VAL A 10 -21.60 -7.46 -50.93
N GLY A 11 -20.54 -7.19 -51.70
CA GLY A 11 -19.20 -7.68 -51.39
C GLY A 11 -18.69 -7.15 -50.04
N ALA A 12 -18.86 -5.85 -49.77
CA ALA A 12 -18.44 -5.25 -48.50
C ALA A 12 -19.21 -5.83 -47.31
N LEU A 13 -20.54 -6.02 -47.44
CA LEU A 13 -21.35 -6.64 -46.40
C LEU A 13 -20.95 -8.10 -46.15
N LEU A 14 -20.67 -8.87 -47.21
CA LEU A 14 -20.20 -10.26 -47.06
C LEU A 14 -18.86 -10.33 -46.34
N VAL A 15 -17.90 -9.47 -46.71
CA VAL A 15 -16.60 -9.41 -46.02
C VAL A 15 -16.77 -8.98 -44.57
N PHE A 16 -17.60 -7.96 -44.31
CA PHE A 16 -17.89 -7.50 -42.95
C PHE A 16 -18.50 -8.60 -42.08
N TRP A 17 -19.53 -9.29 -42.56
CA TRP A 17 -20.19 -10.35 -41.81
C TRP A 17 -19.33 -11.60 -41.67
N ALA A 18 -18.57 -11.98 -42.69
CA ALA A 18 -17.61 -13.08 -42.57
C ALA A 18 -16.51 -12.76 -41.55
N SER A 19 -15.95 -11.55 -41.60
CA SER A 19 -14.95 -11.09 -40.62
C SER A 19 -15.52 -11.04 -39.20
N THR A 20 -16.72 -10.49 -39.04
CA THR A 20 -17.42 -10.44 -37.74
C THR A 20 -17.73 -11.84 -37.20
N PHE A 21 -18.19 -12.76 -38.06
CA PHE A 21 -18.44 -14.13 -37.67
C PHE A 21 -17.14 -14.84 -37.26
N ILE A 22 -16.05 -14.66 -37.99
CA ILE A 22 -14.76 -15.30 -37.66
C ILE A 22 -14.15 -14.70 -36.38
N ILE A 23 -14.21 -13.38 -36.19
CA ILE A 23 -13.58 -12.68 -35.06
C ILE A 23 -14.42 -12.72 -33.79
N VAL A 24 -15.76 -12.70 -33.90
CA VAL A 24 -16.66 -12.60 -32.75
C VAL A 24 -17.52 -13.85 -32.62
N GLY A 25 -18.20 -14.25 -33.70
CA GLY A 25 -19.16 -15.36 -33.67
C GLY A 25 -18.52 -16.70 -33.31
N LEU A 26 -17.45 -17.07 -34.01
CA LEU A 26 -16.76 -18.33 -33.81
C LEU A 26 -16.11 -18.40 -32.41
N PRO A 27 -15.36 -17.38 -31.93
CA PRO A 27 -14.86 -17.37 -30.55
C PRO A 27 -15.97 -17.44 -29.51
N SER A 28 -17.06 -16.68 -29.67
CA SER A 28 -18.19 -16.73 -28.73
C SER A 28 -18.85 -18.12 -28.64
N MET A 29 -18.75 -18.94 -29.68
CA MET A 29 -19.31 -20.30 -29.71
C MET A 29 -18.30 -21.39 -29.30
N THR A 30 -17.00 -21.12 -29.39
CA THR A 30 -15.94 -22.14 -29.26
C THR A 30 -14.98 -21.93 -28.10
N MET A 31 -14.80 -20.68 -27.65
CA MET A 31 -14.00 -20.37 -26.47
C MET A 31 -14.73 -20.83 -25.21
N LYS A 32 -13.97 -21.42 -24.28
CA LYS A 32 -14.46 -21.87 -22.99
C LYS A 32 -13.98 -20.90 -21.92
N ASP A 33 -14.92 -20.26 -21.23
CA ASP A 33 -14.64 -19.40 -20.08
C ASP A 33 -14.43 -20.24 -18.82
N ASN A 34 -13.38 -21.05 -18.82
CA ASN A 34 -13.04 -21.83 -17.65
C ASN A 34 -12.46 -20.90 -16.57
N PRO A 35 -13.00 -20.91 -15.35
CA PRO A 35 -12.40 -20.18 -14.23
C PRO A 35 -10.95 -20.55 -14.02
N SER A 36 -10.13 -19.57 -13.64
CA SER A 36 -8.75 -19.83 -13.24
C SER A 36 -8.67 -20.44 -11.83
N GLU A 37 -7.48 -20.85 -11.42
CA GLU A 37 -7.26 -21.42 -10.09
C GLU A 37 -7.62 -20.45 -8.95
N ILE A 38 -7.32 -19.16 -9.13
CA ILE A 38 -7.58 -18.10 -8.14
C ILE A 38 -9.02 -17.57 -8.22
N TRP A 39 -9.76 -17.90 -9.26
CA TRP A 39 -11.10 -17.37 -9.47
C TRP A 39 -12.07 -17.80 -8.37
N ARG A 40 -12.95 -16.87 -7.98
CA ARG A 40 -14.11 -17.11 -7.13
C ARG A 40 -15.26 -16.15 -7.48
N PRO A 41 -16.52 -16.50 -7.20
CA PRO A 41 -17.63 -15.58 -7.41
C PRO A 41 -17.55 -14.38 -6.46
N LEU A 42 -17.99 -13.22 -6.97
CA LEU A 42 -18.15 -12.02 -6.14
C LEU A 42 -19.34 -12.16 -5.18
N SER A 43 -19.20 -11.61 -3.98
CA SER A 43 -20.30 -11.42 -3.03
C SER A 43 -21.27 -10.34 -3.52
N PRO A 44 -22.48 -10.22 -2.93
CA PRO A 44 -23.41 -9.14 -3.28
C PRO A 44 -22.80 -7.73 -3.13
N LEU A 45 -22.04 -7.51 -2.05
CA LEU A 45 -21.39 -6.22 -1.78
C LEU A 45 -20.24 -5.94 -2.77
N GLU A 46 -19.45 -6.97 -3.10
CA GLU A 46 -18.38 -6.85 -4.11
C GLU A 46 -18.95 -6.58 -5.51
N ARG A 47 -20.11 -7.17 -5.86
CA ARG A 47 -20.81 -6.86 -7.12
C ARG A 47 -21.35 -5.43 -7.15
N GLU A 48 -21.83 -4.91 -6.03
CA GLU A 48 -22.21 -3.50 -5.92
C GLU A 48 -20.98 -2.60 -6.12
N GLY A 49 -19.85 -2.93 -5.49
CA GLY A 49 -18.58 -2.25 -5.68
C GLY A 49 -18.08 -2.28 -7.12
N HIS A 50 -18.19 -3.42 -7.81
CA HIS A 50 -17.86 -3.53 -9.23
C HIS A 50 -18.70 -2.58 -10.09
N ARG A 51 -20.02 -2.48 -9.84
CA ARG A 51 -20.88 -1.53 -10.55
C ARG A 51 -20.45 -0.09 -10.29
N LEU A 52 -20.07 0.26 -9.07
CA LEU A 52 -19.55 1.59 -8.73
C LEU A 52 -18.21 1.86 -9.42
N TYR A 53 -17.32 0.87 -9.48
CA TYR A 53 -16.03 0.95 -10.16
C TYR A 53 -16.20 1.28 -11.66
N VAL A 54 -17.14 0.57 -12.32
CA VAL A 54 -17.50 0.80 -13.72
C VAL A 54 -18.17 2.16 -13.90
N LYS A 55 -19.20 2.46 -13.10
CA LYS A 55 -20.01 3.68 -13.23
C LYS A 55 -19.18 4.96 -13.09
N ASN A 56 -18.17 4.94 -12.22
CA ASN A 56 -17.32 6.10 -11.94
C ASN A 56 -16.02 6.10 -12.78
N GLY A 57 -15.85 5.14 -13.69
CA GLY A 57 -14.73 5.13 -14.62
C GLY A 57 -13.36 4.89 -13.98
N CYS A 58 -13.29 4.11 -12.88
CA CYS A 58 -12.00 3.76 -12.26
C CYS A 58 -11.01 3.17 -13.27
N SER A 59 -11.52 2.40 -14.24
CA SER A 59 -10.75 1.76 -15.30
C SER A 59 -10.03 2.72 -16.24
N TYR A 60 -10.40 4.00 -16.23
CA TYR A 60 -9.65 5.02 -16.92
C TYR A 60 -8.34 5.30 -16.21
N CYS A 61 -8.20 5.16 -14.89
CA CYS A 61 -6.88 5.37 -14.26
C CYS A 61 -6.19 4.06 -13.87
N HIS A 62 -6.96 3.01 -13.60
CA HIS A 62 -6.48 1.77 -13.03
C HIS A 62 -6.70 0.59 -13.97
N SER A 63 -5.61 -0.09 -14.30
CA SER A 63 -5.69 -1.37 -14.99
C SER A 63 -6.08 -2.49 -14.02
N LEU A 64 -6.75 -3.49 -14.55
CA LEU A 64 -7.06 -4.74 -13.87
C LEU A 64 -6.41 -5.91 -14.64
N PHE A 65 -5.25 -5.70 -15.26
CA PHE A 65 -4.64 -6.67 -16.17
C PHE A 65 -3.11 -6.57 -16.15
N ILE A 66 -2.47 -7.56 -15.51
CA ILE A 66 -1.01 -7.74 -15.56
C ILE A 66 -0.62 -8.47 -16.84
N ARG A 67 0.21 -7.81 -17.64
CA ARG A 67 0.76 -8.34 -18.89
C ARG A 67 2.03 -9.15 -18.62
N VAL A 68 2.41 -9.95 -19.61
CA VAL A 68 3.69 -10.67 -19.57
C VAL A 68 4.85 -9.74 -19.32
N ASN A 69 4.90 -8.51 -19.86
CA ASN A 69 6.06 -7.61 -19.73
C ASN A 69 6.04 -6.69 -18.49
N ASP A 70 5.07 -6.85 -17.59
CA ASP A 70 4.93 -6.00 -16.40
C ASP A 70 5.79 -6.51 -15.20
N TRP A 71 7.09 -6.78 -15.41
CA TRP A 71 7.93 -7.47 -14.42
C TRP A 71 8.35 -6.56 -13.24
N ASP A 72 8.38 -5.25 -13.46
CA ASP A 72 8.94 -4.27 -12.50
C ASP A 72 7.87 -3.56 -11.64
N ILE A 73 6.61 -3.97 -11.74
CA ILE A 73 5.50 -3.36 -10.96
C ILE A 73 5.11 -4.18 -9.74
N GLY A 74 5.90 -5.21 -9.40
CA GLY A 74 5.68 -6.04 -8.21
C GLY A 74 4.45 -6.95 -8.31
N ALA A 75 4.10 -7.37 -9.54
CA ALA A 75 3.03 -8.34 -9.79
C ALA A 75 3.45 -9.76 -9.38
N GLU A 76 2.56 -10.49 -8.73
CA GLU A 76 2.81 -11.86 -8.28
C GLU A 76 2.51 -12.89 -9.38
N ARG A 77 1.59 -12.55 -10.28
CA ARG A 77 1.07 -13.44 -11.32
C ARG A 77 0.73 -12.68 -12.61
N ILE A 78 0.83 -13.35 -13.76
CA ILE A 78 0.33 -12.83 -15.04
C ILE A 78 -1.17 -13.13 -15.16
N ALA A 79 -1.95 -12.16 -15.63
CA ALA A 79 -3.39 -12.31 -15.76
C ALA A 79 -3.77 -13.43 -16.75
N GLN A 80 -4.79 -14.20 -16.39
CA GLN A 80 -5.36 -15.27 -17.21
C GLN A 80 -6.82 -14.96 -17.53
N ALA A 81 -7.31 -15.38 -18.70
CA ALA A 81 -8.71 -15.14 -19.11
C ALA A 81 -9.72 -15.64 -18.06
N GLY A 82 -9.43 -16.77 -17.42
CA GLY A 82 -10.27 -17.35 -16.36
C GLY A 82 -10.35 -16.52 -15.08
N ASP A 83 -9.47 -15.54 -14.86
CA ASP A 83 -9.54 -14.64 -13.70
C ASP A 83 -10.79 -13.73 -13.76
N TYR A 84 -11.33 -13.51 -14.95
CA TYR A 84 -12.47 -12.62 -15.22
C TYR A 84 -13.76 -13.36 -15.57
N ALA A 85 -13.78 -14.70 -15.44
CA ALA A 85 -14.94 -15.52 -15.81
C ALA A 85 -16.21 -15.04 -15.07
N GLY A 86 -17.28 -14.76 -15.82
CA GLY A 86 -18.56 -14.31 -15.25
C GLY A 86 -18.58 -12.88 -14.69
N ILE A 87 -17.54 -12.06 -14.93
CA ILE A 87 -17.54 -10.63 -14.61
C ILE A 87 -18.08 -9.85 -15.80
N GLU A 88 -19.18 -9.13 -15.61
CA GLU A 88 -19.83 -8.35 -16.67
C GLU A 88 -20.12 -6.90 -16.24
N PRO A 89 -19.55 -5.88 -16.93
CA PRO A 89 -18.51 -5.99 -17.96
C PRO A 89 -17.13 -6.35 -17.37
N ALA A 90 -16.36 -7.16 -18.10
CA ALA A 90 -14.96 -7.42 -17.80
C ALA A 90 -14.08 -6.23 -18.25
N ILE A 91 -13.97 -5.21 -17.40
CA ILE A 91 -13.17 -4.02 -17.70
C ILE A 91 -11.72 -4.25 -17.23
N LEU A 92 -10.81 -4.46 -18.18
CA LEU A 92 -9.39 -4.67 -17.91
C LEU A 92 -8.58 -3.36 -17.72
N GLY A 93 -9.19 -2.22 -18.04
CA GLY A 93 -8.56 -0.90 -18.05
C GLY A 93 -7.71 -0.64 -19.30
N SER A 94 -7.57 0.63 -19.68
CA SER A 94 -6.87 1.04 -20.91
C SER A 94 -5.57 1.79 -20.65
N GLU A 95 -5.36 2.31 -19.44
CA GLU A 95 -4.18 3.07 -19.05
C GLU A 95 -3.88 2.89 -17.55
N ARG A 96 -2.71 3.39 -17.12
CA ARG A 96 -2.21 3.31 -15.74
C ARG A 96 -1.74 4.68 -15.26
N THR A 97 -2.68 5.58 -15.03
CA THR A 97 -2.40 6.81 -14.27
C THR A 97 -2.22 6.48 -12.78
N GLY A 98 -3.03 5.53 -12.29
CA GLY A 98 -2.84 4.85 -11.01
C GLY A 98 -2.23 3.44 -11.21
N PRO A 99 -1.93 2.74 -10.09
CA PRO A 99 -1.43 1.37 -10.16
C PRO A 99 -2.46 0.41 -10.75
N ASP A 100 -1.97 -0.75 -11.20
CA ASP A 100 -2.82 -1.91 -11.51
C ASP A 100 -3.42 -2.45 -10.20
N LEU A 101 -4.72 -2.77 -10.22
CA LEU A 101 -5.43 -3.23 -9.01
C LEU A 101 -5.77 -4.73 -9.05
N SER A 102 -5.45 -5.46 -10.12
CA SER A 102 -5.89 -6.85 -10.32
C SER A 102 -5.45 -7.82 -9.23
N GLN A 103 -4.42 -7.44 -8.46
CA GLN A 103 -3.84 -8.21 -7.36
C GLN A 103 -3.68 -7.35 -6.10
N GLU A 104 -4.49 -6.31 -5.93
CA GLU A 104 -4.38 -5.39 -4.78
C GLU A 104 -5.04 -5.92 -3.51
N GLY A 105 -5.92 -6.91 -3.64
CA GLY A 105 -6.73 -7.38 -2.52
C GLY A 105 -5.91 -7.95 -1.36
N GLY A 106 -5.95 -7.30 -0.21
CA GLY A 106 -5.22 -7.66 1.00
C GLY A 106 -3.81 -7.06 1.12
N GLU A 107 -3.34 -6.29 0.13
CA GLU A 107 -2.10 -5.50 0.22
C GLU A 107 -2.27 -4.34 1.20
N HIS A 108 -3.39 -3.62 1.08
CA HIS A 108 -3.83 -2.60 2.03
C HIS A 108 -5.01 -3.10 2.87
N SER A 109 -5.16 -2.57 4.09
CA SER A 109 -6.27 -2.88 4.98
C SER A 109 -7.57 -2.19 4.54
N ASP A 110 -8.72 -2.65 5.05
CA ASP A 110 -10.03 -2.06 4.71
C ASP A 110 -10.16 -0.59 5.09
N ASP A 111 -9.63 -0.20 6.26
CA ASP A 111 -9.58 1.18 6.71
C ASP A 111 -8.66 2.06 5.86
N TRP A 112 -7.53 1.51 5.38
CA TRP A 112 -6.69 2.22 4.41
C TRP A 112 -7.47 2.48 3.12
N ASN A 113 -8.16 1.47 2.58
CA ASN A 113 -8.96 1.61 1.36
C ASN A 113 -10.11 2.63 1.56
N ILE A 114 -10.82 2.58 2.68
CA ILE A 114 -11.88 3.54 3.00
C ILE A 114 -11.32 4.96 3.11
N ALA A 115 -10.19 5.15 3.78
CA ALA A 115 -9.53 6.45 3.88
C ALA A 115 -9.10 6.96 2.50
N HIS A 116 -8.50 6.08 1.68
CA HIS A 116 -8.03 6.39 0.33
C HIS A 116 -9.18 6.78 -0.60
N PHE A 117 -10.28 6.04 -0.63
CA PHE A 117 -11.43 6.42 -1.45
C PHE A 117 -12.05 7.74 -0.99
N THR A 118 -12.20 7.94 0.33
CA THR A 118 -12.75 9.20 0.86
C THR A 118 -11.91 10.39 0.39
N ASN A 119 -10.59 10.33 0.56
CA ASN A 119 -9.66 11.28 -0.03
C ASN A 119 -8.30 10.61 -0.25
N PRO A 120 -7.87 10.42 -1.51
CA PRO A 120 -6.61 9.72 -1.79
C PRO A 120 -5.39 10.38 -1.18
N ARG A 121 -5.46 11.69 -0.91
CA ARG A 121 -4.38 12.42 -0.24
C ARG A 121 -4.22 12.02 1.22
N TYR A 122 -5.23 11.42 1.88
CA TYR A 122 -5.09 10.93 3.24
C TYR A 122 -4.04 9.83 3.36
N THR A 123 -3.99 8.89 2.41
CA THR A 123 -3.02 7.80 2.43
C THR A 123 -1.85 7.99 1.47
N THR A 124 -2.02 8.84 0.44
CA THR A 124 -0.98 9.15 -0.54
C THR A 124 -0.99 10.67 -0.83
N PRO A 125 -0.24 11.48 -0.06
CA PRO A 125 -0.29 12.95 -0.14
C PRO A 125 -0.14 13.57 -1.53
N ILE A 126 0.66 12.94 -2.40
CA ILE A 126 0.92 13.40 -3.78
C ILE A 126 -0.03 12.80 -4.83
N SER A 127 -1.08 12.09 -4.41
CA SER A 127 -1.99 11.40 -5.33
C SER A 127 -2.76 12.36 -6.23
N VAL A 128 -2.81 12.04 -7.52
CA VAL A 128 -3.63 12.72 -8.52
C VAL A 128 -5.05 12.16 -8.59
N MET A 129 -5.34 11.07 -7.88
CA MET A 129 -6.68 10.47 -7.85
C MET A 129 -7.69 11.47 -7.23
N PRO A 130 -8.88 11.62 -7.82
CA PRO A 130 -9.93 12.48 -7.27
C PRO A 130 -10.45 11.93 -5.93
N ALA A 131 -11.02 12.80 -5.10
CA ALA A 131 -11.70 12.40 -3.86
C ALA A 131 -13.11 11.88 -4.16
N TRP A 132 -13.54 10.83 -3.45
CA TRP A 132 -14.84 10.17 -3.65
C TRP A 132 -15.78 10.39 -2.46
N ASP A 133 -15.60 11.50 -1.75
CA ASP A 133 -16.44 11.95 -0.64
C ASP A 133 -17.90 12.26 -1.05
N PHE A 134 -18.19 12.34 -2.35
CA PHE A 134 -19.55 12.41 -2.89
C PHE A 134 -20.32 11.08 -2.80
N LEU A 135 -19.63 9.95 -2.58
CA LEU A 135 -20.27 8.66 -2.35
C LEU A 135 -20.67 8.49 -0.88
N SER A 136 -21.74 7.77 -0.65
CA SER A 136 -22.14 7.39 0.71
C SER A 136 -21.11 6.44 1.34
N ARG A 137 -21.12 6.37 2.68
CA ARG A 137 -20.26 5.44 3.42
C ARG A 137 -20.44 3.98 2.96
N HIS A 138 -21.68 3.58 2.66
CA HIS A 138 -22.00 2.24 2.15
C HIS A 138 -21.37 2.00 0.77
N GLU A 139 -21.47 2.98 -0.15
CA GLU A 139 -20.88 2.88 -1.48
C GLU A 139 -19.34 2.80 -1.43
N ILE A 140 -18.69 3.57 -0.54
CA ILE A 140 -17.24 3.47 -0.31
C ILE A 140 -16.87 2.09 0.23
N GLN A 141 -17.66 1.53 1.15
CA GLN A 141 -17.45 0.17 1.66
C GLN A 141 -17.62 -0.88 0.56
N ALA A 142 -18.61 -0.72 -0.33
CA ALA A 142 -18.80 -1.60 -1.47
C ALA A 142 -17.61 -1.56 -2.43
N LEU A 143 -17.10 -0.36 -2.76
CA LEU A 143 -15.89 -0.19 -3.57
C LEU A 143 -14.66 -0.81 -2.93
N ALA A 144 -14.45 -0.56 -1.63
CA ALA A 144 -13.36 -1.19 -0.88
C ALA A 144 -13.48 -2.71 -0.91
N ALA A 145 -14.69 -3.26 -0.73
CA ALA A 145 -14.92 -4.70 -0.82
C ALA A 145 -14.56 -5.26 -2.22
N TYR A 146 -14.93 -4.54 -3.29
CA TYR A 146 -14.56 -4.95 -4.65
C TYR A 146 -13.04 -4.93 -4.86
N VAL A 147 -12.34 -3.86 -4.49
CA VAL A 147 -10.87 -3.80 -4.60
C VAL A 147 -10.21 -4.89 -3.76
N GLN A 148 -10.74 -5.14 -2.56
CA GLN A 148 -10.27 -6.23 -1.71
C GLN A 148 -10.46 -7.60 -2.37
N ALA A 149 -11.49 -7.79 -3.21
CA ALA A 149 -11.74 -9.05 -3.92
C ALA A 149 -10.80 -9.27 -5.13
N LEU A 150 -10.12 -8.22 -5.61
CA LEU A 150 -9.20 -8.34 -6.75
C LEU A 150 -7.97 -9.18 -6.36
N GLY A 151 -7.72 -10.23 -7.13
CA GLY A 151 -6.78 -11.32 -6.80
C GLY A 151 -7.47 -12.59 -6.32
N GLY A 152 -8.81 -12.58 -6.19
CA GLY A 152 -9.62 -13.77 -5.95
C GLY A 152 -9.26 -14.51 -4.65
N LYS A 153 -9.03 -15.82 -4.75
CA LYS A 153 -8.68 -16.67 -3.59
C LYS A 153 -7.38 -16.23 -2.91
N ASP A 154 -6.40 -15.75 -3.67
CA ASP A 154 -5.13 -15.28 -3.09
C ASP A 154 -5.35 -14.01 -2.26
N ALA A 155 -6.21 -13.11 -2.75
CA ALA A 155 -6.65 -11.96 -1.99
C ALA A 155 -7.38 -12.35 -0.69
N ASP A 156 -8.23 -13.38 -0.72
CA ASP A 156 -8.91 -13.86 0.49
C ASP A 156 -7.92 -14.37 1.56
N VAL A 157 -6.84 -15.03 1.14
CA VAL A 157 -5.77 -15.48 2.04
C VAL A 157 -5.07 -14.28 2.68
N ARG A 158 -4.68 -13.27 1.88
CA ARG A 158 -4.04 -12.05 2.38
C ARG A 158 -4.97 -11.27 3.31
N GLN A 159 -6.24 -11.11 2.95
CA GLN A 159 -7.23 -10.47 3.80
C GLN A 159 -7.47 -11.23 5.11
N LYS A 160 -7.53 -12.57 5.08
CA LYS A 160 -7.69 -13.37 6.30
C LYS A 160 -6.53 -13.13 7.26
N ARG A 161 -5.29 -13.06 6.74
CA ARG A 161 -4.10 -12.69 7.50
C ARG A 161 -4.25 -11.27 8.07
N GLN A 162 -4.59 -10.27 7.25
CA GLN A 162 -4.81 -8.90 7.71
C GLN A 162 -5.84 -8.81 8.85
N ARG A 163 -6.98 -9.50 8.73
CA ARG A 163 -8.03 -9.53 9.76
C ARG A 163 -7.58 -10.17 11.08
N GLU A 164 -6.76 -11.22 11.03
CA GLU A 164 -6.18 -11.83 12.23
C GLU A 164 -5.25 -10.86 12.94
N TRP A 165 -4.27 -10.31 12.22
CA TRP A 165 -3.33 -9.34 12.78
C TRP A 165 -4.01 -8.06 13.27
N LYS A 166 -5.07 -7.61 12.59
CA LYS A 166 -5.85 -6.44 12.98
C LYS A 166 -6.51 -6.60 14.35
N ARG A 167 -7.05 -7.79 14.65
CA ARG A 167 -7.57 -8.08 16.00
C ARG A 167 -6.50 -7.96 17.06
N GLN A 168 -5.29 -8.46 16.78
CA GLN A 168 -4.17 -8.38 17.72
C GLN A 168 -3.70 -6.92 17.91
N ALA A 169 -3.58 -6.16 16.81
CA ALA A 169 -3.21 -4.75 16.85
C ALA A 169 -4.23 -3.91 17.65
N GLN A 170 -5.52 -4.14 17.44
CA GLN A 170 -6.59 -3.48 18.19
C GLN A 170 -6.58 -3.86 19.67
N ALA A 171 -6.35 -5.14 19.99
CA ALA A 171 -6.25 -5.60 21.38
C ALA A 171 -5.02 -5.01 22.09
N ALA A 172 -3.89 -4.89 21.40
CA ALA A 172 -2.69 -4.25 21.92
C ALA A 172 -2.92 -2.75 22.19
N TYR A 173 -3.52 -2.04 21.23
CA TYR A 173 -3.89 -0.64 21.37
C TYR A 173 -4.87 -0.40 22.53
N ALA A 174 -5.91 -1.24 22.65
CA ALA A 174 -6.91 -1.15 23.72
C ALA A 174 -6.33 -1.41 25.11
N GLY A 175 -5.22 -2.15 25.21
CA GLY A 175 -4.54 -2.40 26.48
C GLY A 175 -3.60 -1.27 26.94
N GLY A 176 -3.60 -0.12 26.27
CA GLY A 176 -2.85 1.07 26.67
C GLY A 176 -1.54 1.26 25.91
N VAL A 177 -0.94 2.45 26.10
CA VAL A 177 0.26 2.90 25.37
C VAL A 177 1.42 1.93 25.51
N ASP A 178 1.73 1.49 26.74
CA ASP A 178 2.91 0.65 27.01
C ASP A 178 2.78 -0.72 26.35
N ARG A 179 1.61 -1.34 26.48
CA ARG A 179 1.31 -2.64 25.83
C ARG A 179 1.34 -2.53 24.32
N ASN A 180 0.85 -1.43 23.76
CA ASN A 180 0.88 -1.20 22.32
C ASN A 180 2.33 -1.10 21.81
N ILE A 181 3.18 -0.33 22.49
CA ILE A 181 4.60 -0.19 22.15
C ILE A 181 5.33 -1.53 22.27
N GLU A 182 5.08 -2.27 23.36
CA GLU A 182 5.64 -3.60 23.57
C GLU A 182 5.26 -4.56 22.43
N TRP A 183 3.97 -4.60 22.06
CA TRP A 183 3.48 -5.43 20.96
C TRP A 183 4.11 -5.03 19.62
N LEU A 184 4.20 -3.73 19.32
CA LEU A 184 4.82 -3.22 18.10
C LEU A 184 6.30 -3.62 18.01
N HIS A 185 7.04 -3.52 19.10
CA HIS A 185 8.45 -3.93 19.14
C HIS A 185 8.61 -5.46 19.11
N ALA A 186 7.66 -6.22 19.66
CA ALA A 186 7.67 -7.68 19.60
C ALA A 186 7.58 -8.22 18.15
N GLN A 187 6.95 -7.46 17.24
CA GLN A 187 6.88 -7.80 15.81
C GLN A 187 8.20 -7.59 15.06
N VAL A 188 9.13 -6.83 15.62
CA VAL A 188 10.42 -6.56 14.99
C VAL A 188 11.40 -7.68 15.37
N PRO A 189 12.01 -8.39 14.39
CA PRO A 189 13.01 -9.41 14.67
C PRO A 189 14.17 -8.85 15.48
N GLU A 190 14.74 -9.68 16.36
CA GLU A 190 15.77 -9.26 17.31
C GLU A 190 16.99 -8.61 16.64
N VAL A 191 17.39 -9.10 15.46
CA VAL A 191 18.48 -8.52 14.68
C VAL A 191 18.26 -7.04 14.36
N TRP A 192 17.02 -6.65 14.03
CA TRP A 192 16.66 -5.27 13.72
C TRP A 192 16.47 -4.42 14.99
N ARG A 193 15.98 -5.01 16.08
CA ARG A 193 15.87 -4.31 17.37
C ARG A 193 17.21 -3.90 17.99
N ARG A 194 18.29 -4.57 17.58
CA ARG A 194 19.64 -4.32 18.05
C ARG A 194 20.52 -3.60 17.02
N MET A 195 19.95 -3.23 15.87
CA MET A 195 20.68 -2.60 14.79
C MET A 195 20.60 -1.07 14.93
N PRO A 196 21.73 -0.37 15.18
CA PRO A 196 21.76 1.07 15.09
C PRO A 196 21.52 1.53 13.65
N ASN A 197 21.13 2.79 13.46
CA ASN A 197 21.15 3.36 12.12
C ASN A 197 22.60 3.43 11.59
N PRO A 198 22.94 2.71 10.50
CA PRO A 198 24.30 2.72 9.96
C PRO A 198 24.66 4.04 9.26
N TYR A 199 23.67 4.89 8.96
CA TYR A 199 23.88 6.19 8.31
C TYR A 199 23.90 7.32 9.35
N PRO A 200 24.87 8.26 9.26
CA PRO A 200 24.94 9.40 10.17
C PRO A 200 23.73 10.34 9.99
N ALA A 201 23.28 10.94 11.09
CA ALA A 201 22.18 11.91 11.07
C ALA A 201 22.67 13.32 10.67
N THR A 202 23.33 13.42 9.51
CA THR A 202 23.78 14.70 8.94
C THR A 202 22.59 15.60 8.61
N GLU A 203 22.81 16.91 8.52
CA GLU A 203 21.76 17.86 8.10
C GLU A 203 21.17 17.45 6.74
N ALA A 204 22.00 16.98 5.81
CA ALA A 204 21.56 16.50 4.51
C ALA A 204 20.62 15.28 4.65
N ALA A 205 21.01 14.27 5.45
CA ALA A 205 20.18 13.09 5.73
C ALA A 205 18.82 13.49 6.35
N LEU A 206 18.83 14.40 7.33
CA LEU A 206 17.61 14.88 7.97
C LEU A 206 16.70 15.64 7.00
N GLN A 207 17.24 16.44 6.09
CA GLN A 207 16.45 17.11 5.06
C GLN A 207 15.85 16.14 4.04
N ARG A 208 16.59 15.08 3.65
CA ARG A 208 16.06 14.00 2.80
C ARG A 208 14.92 13.26 3.50
N GLY A 209 15.13 12.84 4.75
CA GLY A 209 14.11 12.21 5.59
C GLY A 209 12.87 13.07 5.79
N LYS A 210 13.04 14.38 6.03
CA LYS A 210 11.93 15.34 6.16
C LYS A 210 11.07 15.41 4.91
N ARG A 211 11.68 15.48 3.72
CA ARG A 211 10.94 15.50 2.44
C ARG A 211 10.13 14.23 2.25
N LEU A 212 10.71 13.07 2.54
CA LEU A 212 10.01 11.78 2.47
C LEU A 212 8.84 11.73 3.47
N TYR A 213 9.04 12.19 4.70
CA TYR A 213 7.98 12.26 5.70
C TYR A 213 6.79 13.10 5.21
N GLN A 214 7.06 14.27 4.63
CA GLN A 214 6.04 15.15 4.06
C GLN A 214 5.30 14.53 2.87
N GLN A 215 5.99 13.71 2.07
CA GLN A 215 5.41 13.09 0.88
C GLN A 215 4.62 11.81 1.18
N LEU A 216 4.95 11.09 2.27
CA LEU A 216 4.46 9.73 2.49
C LEU A 216 3.79 9.51 3.86
N CYS A 217 4.22 10.21 4.91
CA CYS A 217 3.86 9.86 6.29
C CYS A 217 2.94 10.89 6.96
N ILE A 218 3.04 12.16 6.56
CA ILE A 218 2.46 13.31 7.28
C ILE A 218 0.93 13.24 7.44
N ASN A 219 0.21 12.64 6.50
CA ASN A 219 -1.25 12.63 6.55
C ASN A 219 -1.84 11.54 7.47
N CYS A 220 -1.03 10.58 7.89
CA CYS A 220 -1.35 9.66 8.98
C CYS A 220 -0.70 10.13 10.30
N HIS A 221 0.59 10.45 10.27
CA HIS A 221 1.39 10.71 11.47
C HIS A 221 1.41 12.17 11.94
N SER A 222 0.81 13.11 11.18
CA SER A 222 0.76 14.55 11.45
C SER A 222 2.12 15.28 11.36
N PRO A 223 2.17 16.61 11.12
CA PRO A 223 3.44 17.35 11.05
C PRO A 223 4.28 17.30 12.34
N ILE A 224 3.64 17.05 13.49
CA ILE A 224 4.28 16.99 14.81
C ILE A 224 4.50 15.55 15.32
N GLY A 225 4.17 14.53 14.51
CA GLY A 225 4.40 13.13 14.86
C GLY A 225 3.46 12.57 15.93
N ASP A 226 2.32 13.22 16.17
CA ASP A 226 1.37 12.84 17.23
C ASP A 226 0.30 11.82 16.78
N GLY A 227 0.34 11.39 15.51
CA GLY A 227 -0.61 10.42 14.96
C GLY A 227 -1.99 10.97 14.65
N ASN A 228 -2.21 12.28 14.81
CA ASN A 228 -3.49 12.95 14.57
C ASN A 228 -3.58 13.56 13.15
N GLY A 229 -3.03 12.86 12.15
CA GLY A 229 -3.14 13.28 10.76
C GLY A 229 -4.60 13.22 10.25
N PRO A 230 -4.93 13.87 9.12
CA PRO A 230 -6.28 13.86 8.54
C PRO A 230 -6.83 12.46 8.22
N ALA A 231 -5.97 11.45 8.04
CA ALA A 231 -6.40 10.06 7.84
C ALA A 231 -6.88 9.38 9.14
N GLN A 232 -6.44 9.86 10.31
CA GLN A 232 -6.65 9.21 11.61
C GLN A 232 -8.11 8.77 11.89
N PRO A 233 -9.17 9.55 11.55
CA PRO A 233 -10.56 9.15 11.83
C PRO A 233 -11.00 7.85 11.15
N PHE A 234 -10.27 7.39 10.14
CA PHE A 234 -10.58 6.18 9.39
C PHE A 234 -9.79 4.96 9.88
N LEU A 235 -8.67 5.18 10.60
CA LEU A 235 -7.68 4.13 10.88
C LEU A 235 -7.91 3.48 12.25
N GLY A 236 -7.92 2.15 12.28
CA GLY A 236 -8.10 1.38 13.50
C GLY A 236 -7.13 0.19 13.56
N PRO A 237 -6.10 0.20 14.42
CA PRO A 237 -5.76 1.25 15.39
C PRO A 237 -5.19 2.52 14.74
N PRO A 238 -5.26 3.69 15.43
CA PRO A 238 -4.67 4.92 14.93
C PRO A 238 -3.12 4.84 14.94
N PRO A 239 -2.44 5.69 14.14
CA PRO A 239 -0.99 5.79 14.16
C PRO A 239 -0.44 6.11 15.56
N LEU A 240 0.69 5.51 15.92
CA LEU A 240 1.35 5.76 17.19
C LEU A 240 1.85 7.21 17.27
N ASN A 241 1.61 7.86 18.40
CA ASN A 241 2.21 9.15 18.72
C ASN A 241 3.71 8.94 19.04
N PHE A 242 4.61 9.41 18.17
CA PHE A 242 6.05 9.23 18.33
C PHE A 242 6.63 9.99 19.52
N THR A 243 6.00 11.10 19.94
CA THR A 243 6.52 11.95 21.03
C THR A 243 6.51 11.23 22.38
N ILE A 244 5.67 10.19 22.54
CA ILE A 244 5.61 9.38 23.77
C ILE A 244 6.73 8.34 23.82
N LEU A 245 7.40 8.03 22.70
CA LEU A 245 8.46 7.03 22.65
C LEU A 245 9.68 7.44 23.48
N ARG A 246 9.88 8.75 23.71
CA ARG A 246 11.00 9.27 24.51
C ARG A 246 11.07 8.66 25.91
N ARG A 247 9.92 8.37 26.53
CA ARG A 247 9.83 7.76 27.87
C ARG A 247 10.21 6.28 27.89
N HIS A 248 10.27 5.63 26.74
CA HIS A 248 10.60 4.20 26.57
C HIS A 248 12.04 3.96 26.12
N LEU A 249 12.88 5.00 26.07
CA LEU A 249 14.27 4.93 25.63
C LEU A 249 15.25 4.32 26.67
N VAL A 250 14.76 3.71 27.74
CA VAL A 250 15.50 3.52 28.99
C VAL A 250 16.52 2.36 28.96
N GLU A 251 16.68 1.60 27.87
CA GLU A 251 17.36 0.28 27.92
C GLU A 251 18.24 -0.09 26.70
N ASN A 252 19.11 0.80 26.18
CA ASN A 252 19.96 0.48 25.01
C ASN A 252 19.18 -0.02 23.78
N ARG A 253 17.92 0.41 23.62
CA ARG A 253 17.09 0.01 22.50
C ARG A 253 17.42 0.88 21.30
N TYR A 254 18.14 0.29 20.36
CA TYR A 254 18.42 0.88 19.07
C TYR A 254 17.09 1.14 18.34
N ILE A 255 16.77 2.42 18.13
CA ILE A 255 15.52 2.86 17.50
C ILE A 255 15.64 2.89 15.98
N GLY A 256 16.85 3.02 15.44
CA GLY A 256 17.09 3.09 14.00
C GLY A 256 16.55 1.86 13.29
N GLY A 257 17.00 0.66 13.70
CA GLY A 257 16.58 -0.60 13.09
C GLY A 257 15.09 -0.93 13.30
N ILE A 258 14.48 -0.48 14.40
CA ILE A 258 13.03 -0.62 14.64
C ILE A 258 12.24 0.21 13.63
N PHE A 259 12.55 1.50 13.49
CA PHE A 259 11.89 2.36 12.51
C PHE A 259 12.12 1.86 11.09
N TYR A 260 13.36 1.51 10.75
CA TYR A 260 13.69 0.96 9.44
C TYR A 260 12.85 -0.27 9.11
N TYR A 261 12.77 -1.24 10.01
CA TYR A 261 12.02 -2.47 9.77
C TYR A 261 10.52 -2.22 9.58
N GLN A 262 9.93 -1.36 10.42
CA GLN A 262 8.50 -1.03 10.34
C GLN A 262 8.16 -0.21 9.10
N ILE A 263 9.01 0.73 8.68
CA ILE A 263 8.80 1.47 7.42
C ILE A 263 8.96 0.54 6.22
N MET A 264 9.99 -0.31 6.22
CA MET A 264 10.28 -1.23 5.13
C MET A 264 9.14 -2.24 4.92
N ASN A 265 8.60 -2.83 6.00
CA ASN A 265 7.61 -3.91 5.93
C ASN A 265 6.17 -3.50 6.25
N GLY A 266 5.95 -2.26 6.67
CA GLY A 266 4.67 -1.85 7.24
C GLY A 266 4.37 -2.55 8.56
N ILE A 267 3.16 -2.35 9.08
CA ILE A 267 2.69 -3.02 10.30
C ILE A 267 1.42 -3.80 9.94
N THR A 268 1.57 -5.10 9.75
CA THR A 268 0.46 -6.01 9.40
C THR A 268 -0.67 -5.88 10.42
N GLY A 269 -1.91 -5.77 9.95
CA GLY A 269 -3.08 -5.55 10.80
C GLY A 269 -3.38 -4.08 11.11
N THR A 270 -2.55 -3.14 10.65
CA THR A 270 -2.82 -1.70 10.68
C THR A 270 -2.92 -1.15 9.26
N ALA A 271 -3.29 0.13 9.14
CA ALA A 271 -3.27 0.83 7.87
C ALA A 271 -1.87 1.31 7.44
N MET A 272 -0.79 1.00 8.18
CA MET A 272 0.57 1.39 7.80
C MET A 272 1.10 0.48 6.67
N PRO A 273 1.26 0.99 5.43
CA PRO A 273 1.73 0.19 4.31
C PRO A 273 3.24 -0.07 4.42
N TYR A 274 3.73 -0.97 3.56
CA TYR A 274 5.16 -1.22 3.41
C TYR A 274 5.77 -0.31 2.33
N PHE A 275 6.99 0.16 2.53
CA PHE A 275 7.66 1.07 1.58
C PHE A 275 8.79 0.43 0.79
N LYS A 276 9.13 -0.84 1.04
CA LYS A 276 10.22 -1.54 0.33
C LYS A 276 10.06 -1.68 -1.19
N LYS A 277 8.85 -1.47 -1.74
CA LYS A 277 8.62 -1.43 -3.19
C LYS A 277 8.83 -0.04 -3.80
N HIS A 278 8.87 1.01 -2.98
CA HIS A 278 8.88 2.40 -3.43
C HIS A 278 10.12 3.19 -3.01
N LEU A 279 10.82 2.73 -1.96
CA LEU A 279 12.00 3.38 -1.40
C LEU A 279 13.19 2.44 -1.37
N GLU A 280 14.34 2.96 -1.77
CA GLU A 280 15.64 2.33 -1.55
C GLU A 280 15.98 2.31 -0.05
N SER A 281 16.77 1.33 0.37
CA SER A 281 17.17 1.13 1.77
C SER A 281 17.72 2.41 2.43
N GLU A 282 18.63 3.12 1.76
CA GLU A 282 19.23 4.36 2.26
C GLU A 282 18.19 5.43 2.59
N LYS A 283 17.17 5.60 1.73
CA LYS A 283 16.09 6.57 1.93
C LYS A 283 15.23 6.23 3.15
N ILE A 284 15.06 4.94 3.45
CA ILE A 284 14.35 4.49 4.65
C ILE A 284 15.18 4.79 5.91
N TRP A 285 16.50 4.65 5.86
CA TRP A 285 17.40 5.03 6.96
C TRP A 285 17.44 6.54 7.22
N ASP A 286 17.46 7.36 6.17
CA ASP A 286 17.34 8.82 6.30
C ASP A 286 16.01 9.22 6.95
N LEU A 287 14.92 8.57 6.55
CA LEU A 287 13.60 8.78 7.15
C LEU A 287 13.60 8.35 8.63
N ALA A 288 14.18 7.21 8.97
CA ALA A 288 14.32 6.76 10.35
C ALA A 288 15.12 7.77 11.21
N ASN A 289 16.22 8.33 10.67
CA ASN A 289 16.98 9.40 11.32
C ASN A 289 16.12 10.64 11.56
N TYR A 290 15.34 11.07 10.57
CA TYR A 290 14.43 12.20 10.72
C TYR A 290 13.39 11.99 11.82
N LEU A 291 12.78 10.80 11.90
CA LEU A 291 11.79 10.46 12.94
C LEU A 291 12.41 10.47 14.34
N ALA A 292 13.57 9.81 14.48
CA ALA A 292 14.33 9.71 15.71
C ALA A 292 14.71 11.10 16.25
N VAL A 293 15.33 11.93 15.41
CA VAL A 293 15.76 13.28 15.81
C VAL A 293 14.58 14.21 16.06
N SER A 294 13.60 14.25 15.15
CA SER A 294 12.55 15.30 15.18
C SER A 294 11.46 15.05 16.21
N PHE A 295 11.11 13.80 16.49
CA PHE A 295 9.97 13.48 17.35
C PHE A 295 10.38 12.81 18.67
N VAL A 296 11.48 12.05 18.67
CA VAL A 296 11.96 11.36 19.86
C VAL A 296 13.03 12.19 20.59
N GLY A 297 13.80 12.99 19.84
CA GLY A 297 14.89 13.81 20.39
C GLY A 297 16.15 13.01 20.70
N TYR A 298 16.30 11.83 20.10
CA TYR A 298 17.46 10.95 20.23
C TYR A 298 17.61 10.14 18.94
N THR A 299 18.84 9.87 18.51
CA THR A 299 19.15 8.92 17.43
C THR A 299 20.37 8.10 17.80
N ASP A 300 20.38 6.84 17.38
CA ASP A 300 21.49 5.90 17.52
C ASP A 300 22.40 5.86 16.28
N ALA A 301 22.25 6.85 15.40
CA ALA A 301 23.03 7.01 14.18
C ALA A 301 24.53 6.97 14.45
N ASN A 302 25.25 6.23 13.58
CA ASN A 302 26.70 6.15 13.60
C ASN A 302 27.29 5.60 14.93
N THR A 303 26.52 4.78 15.66
CA THR A 303 27.00 4.03 16.83
C THR A 303 27.45 2.62 16.44
N GLU A 304 28.39 2.04 17.19
CA GLU A 304 28.84 0.66 16.95
C GLU A 304 27.76 -0.38 17.32
N PRO A 305 27.64 -1.49 16.57
CA PRO A 305 28.45 -1.87 15.39
C PRO A 305 28.01 -1.09 14.14
N ARG A 306 28.94 -0.34 13.53
CA ARG A 306 28.69 0.37 12.28
C ARG A 306 28.70 -0.64 11.12
N GLY A 307 27.75 -0.50 10.19
CA GLY A 307 27.79 -1.25 8.93
C GLY A 307 29.01 -0.87 8.08
N ILE A 308 29.09 -1.37 6.84
CA ILE A 308 30.05 -0.85 5.86
C ILE A 308 29.69 0.62 5.60
N ASP A 309 30.62 1.54 5.82
CA ASP A 309 30.43 2.98 5.58
C ASP A 309 29.89 3.17 4.16
N ALA A 310 28.60 3.49 4.05
CA ALA A 310 27.98 3.86 2.80
C ALA A 310 28.39 5.30 2.49
N SER A 311 29.58 5.44 1.92
CA SER A 311 30.26 6.71 1.59
C SER A 311 30.71 7.53 2.80
N TYR A 312 31.85 8.21 2.65
CA TYR A 312 32.44 9.05 3.68
C TYR A 312 31.58 10.30 3.91
N GLU A 313 30.71 10.27 4.91
CA GLU A 313 30.07 11.44 5.50
C GLU A 313 30.72 11.74 6.87
N GLY A 314 30.96 13.01 7.19
CA GLY A 314 31.74 13.42 8.37
C GLY A 314 31.18 12.93 9.71
N GLU A 315 32.05 12.84 10.73
CA GLU A 315 31.67 12.37 12.08
C GLU A 315 30.51 13.21 12.66
N TRP A 316 29.34 12.57 12.82
CA TRP A 316 28.20 13.16 13.51
C TRP A 316 28.42 13.17 15.02
N GLN A 317 28.28 14.33 15.66
CA GLN A 317 28.25 14.48 17.12
C GLN A 317 26.80 14.71 17.57
N ASN A 318 26.26 13.82 18.42
CA ASN A 318 24.90 13.92 18.94
C ASN A 318 24.74 15.19 19.81
N PRO A 319 23.97 16.21 19.38
CA PRO A 319 23.74 17.39 20.22
C PRO A 319 22.69 17.13 21.31
N TYR A 320 22.00 15.98 21.29
CA TYR A 320 20.97 15.63 22.24
C TYR A 320 21.53 14.69 23.32
N PRO A 321 21.55 15.11 24.59
CA PRO A 321 21.97 14.24 25.67
C PRO A 321 20.99 13.06 25.79
N PRO A 322 21.49 11.80 25.90
CA PRO A 322 20.63 10.66 26.17
C PRO A 322 19.81 10.92 27.45
N PRO A 323 18.56 10.40 27.53
CA PRO A 323 17.77 10.55 28.75
C PRO A 323 18.56 10.01 29.94
N ALA A 324 18.55 10.75 31.05
CA ALA A 324 19.14 10.29 32.30
C ALA A 324 18.47 8.96 32.66
N VAL A 325 19.26 7.88 32.63
CA VAL A 325 18.83 6.62 33.23
C VAL A 325 18.83 6.91 34.72
N ASP A 326 17.65 7.04 35.32
CA ASP A 326 17.55 6.97 36.77
C ASP A 326 18.25 5.66 37.16
N GLN A 327 19.42 5.77 37.78
CA GLN A 327 20.06 4.62 38.39
C GLN A 327 19.07 4.16 39.46
N ALA A 328 18.32 3.10 39.15
CA ALA A 328 17.40 2.51 40.10
C ALA A 328 18.19 2.17 41.39
N PRO A 329 17.60 2.41 42.57
CA PRO A 329 18.27 2.31 43.86
C PRO A 329 18.78 0.91 44.19
#